data_AF-A0A484IC32-F1
#
_entry.id   AF-A0A484IC32-F1
#
_cell.length_a   1.000
_cell.length_b   1.000
_cell.length_c   1.000
_cell.angle_alpha   90.00
_cell.angle_beta   90.00
_cell.angle_gamma   90.00
#
_symmetry.space_group_name_H-M   'P 1'
#
loop_
_entity.id
_entity.type
_entity.pdbx_description
1 polymer ?
#
loop_
_entity_poly.entity_id
_entity_poly.type
_entity_poly.pdbx_seq_one_letter_code
_entity_poly.pdbx_strand_id
1 'polypeptide(L)'
;MLKIDKENYYEVIRLYLHGYSMAEVSRIIGTVSKTTVYNIVHDWFKKVSSGNIEDVRFFMRVLREKGITIEDCNEGFRTQQMLKEFEIPEEPYDWITEGNEFAAVDGQGSSCNSNHSLYHPDESKLISKKESLLDIIPHSRKNIQTYRKKKDEMFGKSKLGINPVSYFVQTLYNECKTHRVTPPIAVKWTRDILDFFSVKNSSLGSYPNLNEQILEDMPERNKDSYKGDDNSNQANYIISYTEYSSISTVQKDPSVNEFDLPLVSKVSFFIDRKKAEINKLLELEEKVRVKIREQVKQRANIESKIQNLVGKYEEKFRYLEQYKNLEQELYAKYKLKLDNEMSHFVKQFLILNITTTNLGV
;
A
#
# COMPACT_ATOMS: atom_id res chain seq x y z
N MET A 1 26.62 -11.37 -37.94
CA MET A 1 25.68 -11.06 -36.84
C MET A 1 24.38 -11.80 -37.14
N LEU A 2 23.95 -12.72 -36.27
CA LEU A 2 22.70 -13.47 -36.50
C LEU A 2 21.50 -12.54 -36.32
N LYS A 3 20.55 -12.56 -37.26
CA LYS A 3 19.26 -11.90 -37.10
C LYS A 3 18.39 -12.76 -36.17
N ILE A 4 18.36 -12.39 -34.89
CA ILE A 4 17.43 -12.94 -33.91
C ILE A 4 16.03 -12.43 -34.28
N ASP A 5 15.03 -13.32 -34.28
CA ASP A 5 13.65 -12.91 -34.54
C ASP A 5 13.09 -12.03 -33.41
N LYS A 6 12.22 -11.08 -33.75
CA LYS A 6 11.59 -10.17 -32.79
C LYS A 6 10.76 -10.91 -31.75
N GLU A 7 10.04 -11.95 -32.16
CA GLU A 7 9.23 -12.78 -31.26
C GLU A 7 10.10 -13.45 -30.19
N ASN A 8 11.19 -14.11 -30.60
CA ASN A 8 12.17 -14.70 -29.69
C ASN A 8 12.84 -13.65 -28.77
N TYR A 9 13.09 -12.43 -29.27
CA TYR A 9 13.64 -11.33 -28.45
C TYR A 9 12.68 -10.92 -27.33
N TYR A 10 11.39 -10.72 -27.62
CA TYR A 10 10.39 -10.37 -26.60
C TYR A 10 10.13 -11.52 -25.62
N GLU A 11 10.10 -12.77 -26.08
CA GLU A 11 9.87 -13.94 -25.21
C GLU A 11 11.01 -14.16 -24.22
N VAL A 12 12.27 -13.96 -24.64
CA VAL A 12 13.42 -13.96 -23.71
C VAL A 12 13.24 -12.93 -22.59
N ILE A 13 12.80 -11.72 -22.92
CA ILE A 13 12.60 -10.63 -21.94
C ILE A 13 11.43 -10.96 -21.00
N ARG A 14 10.30 -11.46 -21.54
CA ARG A 14 9.11 -11.86 -20.76
C ARG A 14 9.48 -12.91 -19.70
N LEU A 15 10.16 -13.98 -20.12
CA LEU A 15 10.58 -15.04 -19.20
C LEU A 15 11.68 -14.56 -18.22
N TYR A 16 12.60 -13.68 -18.64
CA TYR A 16 13.57 -13.10 -17.71
C TYR A 16 12.90 -12.28 -16.59
N LEU A 17 11.91 -11.46 -16.93
CA LEU A 17 11.11 -10.67 -15.98
C LEU A 17 10.24 -11.54 -15.07
N HIS A 18 9.73 -12.69 -15.54
CA HIS A 18 9.04 -13.68 -14.71
C HIS A 18 9.98 -14.49 -13.77
N GLY A 19 11.17 -13.95 -13.46
CA GLY A 19 12.07 -14.48 -12.44
C GLY A 19 12.86 -15.74 -12.83
N TYR A 20 12.75 -16.22 -14.07
CA TYR A 20 13.52 -17.38 -14.56
C TYR A 20 15.01 -17.05 -14.71
N SER A 21 15.87 -18.07 -14.59
CA SER A 21 17.30 -17.97 -14.90
C SER A 21 17.55 -18.05 -16.42
N MET A 22 18.66 -17.48 -16.88
CA MET A 22 19.01 -17.50 -18.32
C MET A 22 19.18 -18.93 -18.89
N ALA A 23 19.46 -19.92 -18.03
CA ALA A 23 19.50 -21.33 -18.41
C ALA A 23 18.09 -21.91 -18.61
N GLU A 24 17.14 -21.58 -17.74
CA GLU A 24 15.74 -21.98 -17.90
C GLU A 24 15.10 -21.31 -19.12
N VAL A 25 15.33 -20.00 -19.33
CA VAL A 25 14.85 -19.29 -20.53
C VAL A 25 15.36 -19.96 -21.81
N SER A 26 16.66 -20.29 -21.86
CA SER A 26 17.26 -21.03 -22.99
C SER A 26 16.63 -22.40 -23.19
N ARG A 27 16.33 -23.14 -22.10
CA ARG A 27 15.65 -24.45 -22.15
C ARG A 27 14.19 -24.36 -22.58
N ILE A 28 13.46 -23.32 -22.16
CA ILE A 28 12.03 -23.11 -22.49
C ILE A 28 11.86 -22.76 -23.97
N ILE A 29 12.72 -21.87 -24.50
CA ILE A 29 12.64 -21.41 -25.90
C ILE A 29 13.27 -22.43 -26.86
N GLY A 30 14.29 -23.17 -26.42
CA GLY A 30 14.93 -24.26 -27.17
C GLY A 30 15.81 -23.84 -28.36
N THR A 31 15.41 -22.81 -29.11
CA THR A 31 16.12 -22.26 -30.27
C THR A 31 17.23 -21.26 -29.92
N VAL A 32 17.24 -20.76 -28.68
CA VAL A 32 18.10 -19.64 -28.23
C VAL A 32 19.10 -20.13 -27.19
N SER A 33 20.41 -20.02 -27.47
CA SER A 33 21.48 -20.41 -26.54
C SER A 33 21.54 -19.52 -25.29
N LYS A 34 22.03 -20.04 -24.16
CA LYS A 34 22.25 -19.27 -22.91
C LYS A 34 23.06 -17.98 -23.13
N THR A 35 24.06 -18.00 -24.01
CA THR A 35 24.87 -16.81 -24.36
C THR A 35 24.04 -15.80 -25.16
N THR A 36 23.17 -16.28 -26.05
CA THR A 36 22.22 -15.43 -26.79
C THR A 36 21.20 -14.80 -25.85
N VAL A 37 20.66 -15.55 -24.88
CA VAL A 37 19.78 -15.04 -23.81
C VAL A 37 20.46 -13.93 -23.01
N TYR A 38 21.70 -14.16 -22.55
CA TYR A 38 22.48 -13.14 -21.84
C TYR A 38 22.65 -11.86 -22.66
N ASN A 39 23.02 -11.98 -23.94
CA ASN A 39 23.20 -10.84 -24.83
C ASN A 39 21.90 -10.05 -25.07
N ILE A 40 20.76 -10.74 -25.25
CA ILE A 40 19.44 -10.09 -25.38
C ILE A 40 19.10 -9.31 -24.11
N VAL A 41 19.22 -9.93 -22.94
CA VAL A 41 18.88 -9.31 -21.65
C VAL A 41 19.79 -8.11 -21.37
N HIS A 42 21.09 -8.21 -21.66
CA HIS A 42 22.07 -7.14 -21.43
C HIS A 42 21.89 -5.94 -22.39
N ASP A 43 21.60 -6.20 -23.66
CA ASP A 43 21.27 -5.18 -24.66
C ASP A 43 19.93 -4.47 -24.34
N TRP A 44 18.92 -5.24 -23.91
CA TRP A 44 17.65 -4.69 -23.43
C TRP A 44 17.82 -3.84 -22.16
N PHE A 45 18.56 -4.32 -21.15
CA PHE A 45 18.82 -3.58 -19.91
C PHE A 45 19.51 -2.22 -20.19
N LYS A 46 20.50 -2.21 -21.09
CA LYS A 46 21.16 -0.98 -21.57
C LYS A 46 20.23 0.01 -22.25
N LYS A 47 19.12 -0.45 -22.85
CA LYS A 47 18.11 0.41 -23.50
C LYS A 47 17.08 0.97 -22.53
N VAL A 48 16.69 0.20 -21.51
CA VAL A 48 15.68 0.62 -20.53
C VAL A 48 16.27 1.56 -19.47
N SER A 49 17.58 1.47 -19.19
CA SER A 49 18.31 2.36 -18.26
C SER A 49 17.75 2.40 -16.82
N SER A 50 16.93 1.41 -16.44
CA SER A 50 16.27 1.32 -15.14
C SER A 50 17.13 0.56 -14.13
N GLY A 51 17.65 1.23 -13.10
CA GLY A 51 18.49 0.60 -12.08
C GLY A 51 17.83 -0.58 -11.35
N ASN A 52 16.51 -0.55 -11.20
CA ASN A 52 15.75 -1.43 -10.31
C ASN A 52 15.24 -2.72 -11.00
N ILE A 53 15.78 -3.13 -12.15
CA ILE A 53 15.24 -4.29 -12.89
C ILE A 53 15.37 -5.60 -12.10
N GLU A 54 16.46 -5.76 -11.33
CA GLU A 54 16.67 -6.96 -10.51
C GLU A 54 15.80 -6.94 -9.24
N ASP A 55 15.36 -5.77 -8.76
CA ASP A 55 14.38 -5.67 -7.67
C ASP A 55 13.00 -6.18 -8.15
N VAL A 56 12.56 -5.74 -9.33
CA VAL A 56 11.33 -6.22 -9.98
C VAL A 56 11.42 -7.72 -10.24
N ARG A 57 12.57 -8.21 -10.70
CA ARG A 57 12.80 -9.63 -10.98
C ARG A 57 12.92 -10.49 -9.72
N PHE A 58 13.45 -9.95 -8.62
CA PHE A 58 13.47 -10.57 -7.31
C PHE A 58 12.05 -10.67 -6.74
N PHE A 59 11.29 -9.58 -6.76
CA PHE A 59 9.88 -9.54 -6.38
C PHE A 59 9.06 -10.58 -7.17
N MET A 60 9.15 -10.58 -8.51
CA MET A 60 8.47 -11.57 -9.36
C MET A 60 8.87 -13.02 -9.06
N ARG A 61 10.13 -13.27 -8.63
CA ARG A 61 10.56 -14.60 -8.19
C ARG A 61 9.91 -14.97 -6.85
N VAL A 62 9.90 -14.06 -5.87
CA VAL A 62 9.27 -14.29 -4.55
C VAL A 62 7.77 -14.56 -4.71
N LEU A 63 7.06 -13.80 -5.55
CA LEU A 63 5.64 -14.07 -5.84
C LEU A 63 5.43 -15.50 -6.35
N ARG A 64 6.20 -15.89 -7.38
CA ARG A 64 6.15 -17.23 -7.99
C ARG A 64 6.51 -18.34 -7.01
N GLU A 65 7.49 -18.13 -6.13
CA GLU A 65 7.88 -19.06 -5.06
C GLU A 65 6.83 -19.20 -3.95
N LYS A 66 5.90 -18.24 -3.83
CA LYS A 66 4.75 -18.29 -2.92
C LYS A 66 3.44 -18.69 -3.59
N GLY A 67 3.43 -18.89 -4.92
CA GLY A 67 2.21 -19.14 -5.69
C GLY A 67 1.28 -17.92 -5.82
N ILE A 68 1.79 -16.72 -5.54
CA ILE A 68 1.04 -15.46 -5.57
C ILE A 68 1.10 -14.87 -6.98
N THR A 69 -0.02 -14.36 -7.48
CA THR A 69 -0.14 -13.71 -8.78
C THR A 69 0.03 -12.18 -8.69
N ILE A 70 0.15 -11.50 -9.83
CA ILE A 70 0.20 -10.02 -9.85
C ILE A 70 -1.19 -9.46 -9.49
N GLU A 71 -2.24 -10.19 -9.84
CA GLU A 71 -3.64 -9.92 -9.52
C GLU A 71 -3.87 -9.92 -8.01
N ASP A 72 -3.39 -10.94 -7.29
CA ASP A 72 -3.42 -11.01 -5.82
C ASP A 72 -2.69 -9.84 -5.17
N CYS A 73 -1.54 -9.42 -5.72
CA CYS A 73 -0.81 -8.26 -5.23
C CYS A 73 -1.58 -6.94 -5.43
N ASN A 74 -2.29 -6.79 -6.55
CA ASN A 74 -3.14 -5.64 -6.79
C ASN A 74 -4.36 -5.63 -5.86
N GLU A 75 -4.94 -6.79 -5.54
CA GLU A 75 -6.03 -6.92 -4.58
C GLU A 75 -5.57 -6.64 -3.13
N GLY A 76 -4.40 -7.15 -2.73
CA GLY A 76 -3.76 -6.83 -1.46
C GLY A 76 -3.46 -5.33 -1.33
N PHE A 77 -2.90 -4.70 -2.36
CA PHE A 77 -2.65 -3.25 -2.36
C PHE A 77 -3.95 -2.43 -2.28
N ARG A 78 -5.00 -2.80 -3.02
CA ARG A 78 -6.32 -2.15 -2.89
C ARG A 78 -6.90 -2.31 -1.50
N THR A 79 -6.78 -3.50 -0.90
CA THR A 79 -7.21 -3.78 0.47
C THR A 79 -6.46 -2.90 1.47
N GLN A 80 -5.13 -2.75 1.33
CA GLN A 80 -4.34 -1.82 2.15
C GLN A 80 -4.81 -0.37 2.02
N GLN A 81 -5.08 0.13 0.80
CA GLN A 81 -5.60 1.48 0.60
C GLN A 81 -6.98 1.67 1.26
N MET A 82 -7.88 0.70 1.15
CA MET A 82 -9.19 0.76 1.81
C MET A 82 -9.08 0.75 3.34
N LEU A 83 -8.23 -0.11 3.92
CA LEU A 83 -7.99 -0.12 5.37
C LEU A 83 -7.47 1.24 5.86
N LYS A 84 -6.56 1.85 5.09
CA LYS A 84 -5.98 3.18 5.36
C LYS A 84 -7.02 4.30 5.24
N GLU A 85 -7.98 4.19 4.32
CA GLU A 85 -9.12 5.12 4.17
C GLU A 85 -10.11 5.03 5.34
N PHE A 86 -10.20 3.88 6.02
CA PHE A 86 -10.97 3.70 7.26
C PHE A 86 -10.20 4.04 8.55
N GLU A 87 -9.02 4.69 8.44
CA GLU A 87 -8.11 5.00 9.55
C GLU A 87 -7.70 3.77 10.41
N ILE A 88 -7.83 2.55 9.87
CA ILE A 88 -7.38 1.33 10.53
C ILE A 88 -5.84 1.33 10.48
N PRO A 89 -5.15 1.31 11.64
CA PRO A 89 -3.69 1.36 11.66
C PRO A 89 -3.10 0.13 10.96
N GLU A 90 -2.05 0.33 10.16
CA GLU A 90 -1.40 -0.73 9.39
C GLU A 90 -0.69 -1.77 10.28
N GLU A 91 -0.54 -1.48 11.58
CA GLU A 91 -0.06 -2.41 12.62
C GLU A 91 -1.00 -2.37 13.86
N PRO A 92 -1.42 -3.53 14.41
CA PRO A 92 -2.31 -3.57 15.58
C PRO A 92 -1.54 -3.35 16.88
N TYR A 93 -1.64 -2.14 17.43
CA TYR A 93 -1.08 -1.77 18.75
C TYR A 93 -1.69 -2.56 19.91
N ASP A 94 -0.81 -3.12 20.76
CA ASP A 94 -0.83 -3.47 22.20
C ASP A 94 -2.11 -3.63 23.06
N TRP A 95 -3.33 -3.24 22.65
CA TRP A 95 -4.54 -3.32 23.51
C TRP A 95 -5.01 -4.75 23.86
N ILE A 96 -4.35 -5.77 23.31
CA ILE A 96 -4.54 -7.19 23.64
C ILE A 96 -3.66 -7.62 24.83
N THR A 97 -2.58 -6.88 25.12
CA THR A 97 -1.50 -7.32 26.02
C THR A 97 -1.79 -7.09 27.50
N GLU A 98 -2.63 -6.11 27.86
CA GLU A 98 -2.92 -5.73 29.26
C GLU A 98 -4.04 -6.58 29.93
N GLY A 99 -4.66 -7.52 29.21
CA GLY A 99 -5.93 -8.12 29.63
C GLY A 99 -5.88 -9.38 30.52
N ASN A 100 -4.72 -10.02 30.69
CA ASN A 100 -4.65 -11.44 31.12
C ASN A 100 -3.83 -11.74 32.40
N GLU A 101 -3.53 -10.75 33.24
CA GLU A 101 -2.87 -10.97 34.56
C GLU A 101 -3.86 -11.06 35.74
N PHE A 102 -5.07 -11.60 35.50
CA PHE A 102 -6.06 -11.83 36.56
C PHE A 102 -6.24 -13.31 36.92
N ALA A 103 -5.66 -13.67 38.08
CA ALA A 103 -6.08 -14.78 38.94
C ALA A 103 -6.16 -16.18 38.30
N ALA A 104 -5.00 -16.86 38.23
CA ALA A 104 -5.00 -18.30 38.42
C ALA A 104 -5.43 -18.61 39.88
N VAL A 105 -6.65 -19.09 40.06
CA VAL A 105 -7.17 -19.65 41.33
C VAL A 105 -7.63 -21.07 41.04
N ASP A 106 -7.30 -21.99 41.94
CA ASP A 106 -7.38 -23.43 41.69
C ASP A 106 -8.78 -23.93 41.36
N GLY A 107 -8.85 -24.81 40.36
CA GLY A 107 -10.11 -25.38 39.89
C GLY A 107 -10.54 -26.63 40.66
N GLN A 108 -11.85 -26.87 40.69
CA GLN A 108 -12.41 -28.21 40.73
C GLN A 108 -13.43 -28.37 39.59
N GLY A 109 -13.41 -29.54 38.95
CA GLY A 109 -14.14 -29.75 37.70
C GLY A 109 -15.62 -30.07 37.88
N SER A 110 -16.37 -29.96 36.79
CA SER A 110 -17.66 -30.62 36.63
C SER A 110 -17.74 -31.22 35.23
N SER A 111 -18.25 -32.44 35.13
CA SER A 111 -18.39 -33.20 33.88
C SER A 111 -19.84 -33.66 33.73
N CYS A 112 -20.45 -33.32 32.60
CA CYS A 112 -21.78 -33.83 32.24
C CYS A 112 -21.92 -34.01 30.72
N ASN A 113 -21.78 -35.25 30.28
CA ASN A 113 -22.34 -35.69 28.99
C ASN A 113 -23.87 -35.55 28.99
N SER A 114 -24.48 -35.40 27.82
CA SER A 114 -25.90 -35.67 27.62
C SER A 114 -26.19 -36.05 26.16
N ASN A 115 -26.49 -37.33 25.93
CA ASN A 115 -26.97 -37.85 24.65
C ASN A 115 -28.49 -38.06 24.73
N HIS A 116 -29.26 -37.44 23.84
CA HIS A 116 -30.69 -37.70 23.58
C HIS A 116 -31.06 -37.04 22.24
N SER A 117 -31.99 -37.53 21.41
CA SER A 117 -32.42 -38.91 21.12
C SER A 117 -33.15 -38.89 19.76
N LEU A 118 -33.44 -40.04 19.14
CA LEU A 118 -34.24 -40.11 17.91
C LEU A 118 -35.69 -39.65 18.14
N TYR A 119 -36.29 -38.98 17.14
CA TYR A 119 -37.64 -39.30 16.65
C TYR A 119 -37.89 -38.75 15.23
N HIS A 120 -38.38 -39.64 14.37
CA HIS A 120 -39.08 -39.44 13.07
C HIS A 120 -40.43 -40.20 13.23
N PRO A 121 -41.49 -40.08 12.38
CA PRO A 121 -41.56 -39.47 11.03
C PRO A 121 -42.88 -38.63 10.85
N ASP A 122 -43.59 -38.43 9.72
CA ASP A 122 -43.39 -38.61 8.26
C ASP A 122 -44.38 -37.70 7.44
N GLU A 123 -44.42 -37.93 6.12
CA GLU A 123 -45.58 -37.91 5.21
C GLU A 123 -46.27 -36.58 4.80
N SER A 124 -45.88 -36.15 3.59
CA SER A 124 -46.80 -35.90 2.44
C SER A 124 -47.75 -34.69 2.41
N LYS A 125 -47.71 -33.95 1.29
CA LYS A 125 -48.77 -33.95 0.25
C LYS A 125 -48.44 -33.07 -0.97
N LEU A 126 -48.86 -33.54 -2.15
CA LEU A 126 -48.97 -32.73 -3.38
C LEU A 126 -50.30 -31.98 -3.39
N ILE A 127 -50.35 -30.85 -4.12
CA ILE A 127 -51.45 -30.27 -4.94
C ILE A 127 -50.90 -28.88 -5.37
N SER A 128 -50.44 -28.64 -6.61
CA SER A 128 -51.12 -28.69 -7.91
C SER A 128 -52.26 -27.67 -8.08
N LYS A 129 -51.97 -26.55 -8.75
CA LYS A 129 -52.98 -25.73 -9.44
C LYS A 129 -52.38 -25.07 -10.68
N LYS A 130 -53.13 -25.08 -11.79
CA LYS A 130 -52.80 -24.43 -13.07
C LYS A 130 -53.60 -23.15 -13.23
N GLU A 131 -52.92 -22.01 -13.36
CA GLU A 131 -53.46 -20.74 -13.89
C GLU A 131 -52.27 -19.97 -14.51
N SER A 132 -52.40 -19.17 -15.56
CA SER A 132 -53.26 -19.30 -16.75
C SER A 132 -52.46 -18.68 -17.91
N LEU A 133 -52.50 -19.26 -19.12
CA LEU A 133 -51.52 -18.95 -20.17
C LEU A 133 -52.22 -18.48 -21.47
N LEU A 134 -52.80 -17.27 -21.45
CA LEU A 134 -53.17 -16.48 -22.65
C LEU A 134 -53.67 -15.06 -22.28
N ASP A 135 -52.74 -14.14 -22.03
CA ASP A 135 -52.89 -12.68 -22.17
C ASP A 135 -51.51 -12.13 -22.58
N ILE A 136 -51.17 -12.20 -23.87
CA ILE A 136 -51.28 -11.12 -24.86
C ILE A 136 -50.18 -10.04 -24.70
N ILE A 137 -49.39 -9.94 -25.75
CA ILE A 137 -48.11 -9.21 -25.94
C ILE A 137 -48.40 -7.93 -26.78
N PRO A 138 -47.54 -6.88 -26.89
CA PRO A 138 -46.41 -6.37 -26.07
C PRO A 138 -46.62 -4.90 -25.60
N HIS A 139 -45.70 -4.33 -24.78
CA HIS A 139 -44.96 -3.07 -25.10
C HIS A 139 -44.04 -2.54 -23.96
N SER A 140 -43.21 -1.55 -24.31
CA SER A 140 -42.54 -0.57 -23.42
C SER A 140 -41.23 -0.97 -22.70
N ARG A 141 -40.12 -0.36 -23.15
CA ARG A 141 -38.87 -0.23 -22.40
C ARG A 141 -39.05 0.75 -21.23
N LYS A 142 -39.31 0.27 -20.00
CA LYS A 142 -39.18 1.04 -18.73
C LYS A 142 -39.40 0.14 -17.51
N ASN A 143 -38.33 -0.44 -16.92
CA ASN A 143 -38.30 -0.91 -15.52
C ASN A 143 -36.92 -1.47 -15.10
N ILE A 144 -35.97 -0.59 -14.75
CA ILE A 144 -34.72 -0.96 -14.03
C ILE A 144 -34.57 -0.16 -12.71
N GLN A 145 -35.30 0.95 -12.53
CA GLN A 145 -35.20 1.81 -11.35
C GLN A 145 -36.03 1.33 -10.13
N THR A 146 -37.00 0.44 -10.33
CA THR A 146 -37.94 -0.01 -9.29
C THR A 146 -37.35 -1.03 -8.31
N TYR A 147 -36.26 -1.74 -8.66
CA TYR A 147 -35.62 -2.72 -7.77
C TYR A 147 -34.62 -2.14 -6.77
N ARG A 148 -34.07 -0.93 -6.99
CA ARG A 148 -33.19 -0.28 -5.99
C ARG A 148 -33.97 0.38 -4.86
N LYS A 149 -35.04 1.12 -5.19
CA LYS A 149 -35.78 1.96 -4.21
C LYS A 149 -36.33 1.19 -2.99
N LYS A 150 -36.57 -0.12 -3.12
CA LYS A 150 -37.04 -0.97 -2.02
C LYS A 150 -35.96 -1.46 -1.04
N LYS A 151 -34.66 -1.27 -1.34
CA LYS A 151 -33.57 -1.61 -0.41
C LYS A 151 -33.25 -0.45 0.54
N ASP A 152 -33.31 0.78 0.03
CA ASP A 152 -32.92 1.98 0.78
C ASP A 152 -33.97 2.38 1.84
N GLU A 153 -35.25 2.22 1.53
CA GLU A 153 -36.37 2.45 2.47
C GLU A 153 -36.36 1.49 3.69
N MET A 154 -35.63 0.37 3.63
CA MET A 154 -35.51 -0.58 4.76
C MET A 154 -34.41 -0.20 5.77
N PHE A 155 -33.51 0.72 5.43
CA PHE A 155 -32.47 1.24 6.34
C PHE A 155 -32.81 2.63 6.91
N GLY A 156 -33.87 3.29 6.43
CA GLY A 156 -34.29 4.65 6.80
C GLY A 156 -34.87 4.86 8.20
N LYS A 157 -34.49 4.04 9.21
CA LYS A 157 -34.91 4.21 10.62
C LYS A 157 -33.74 4.03 11.59
N SER A 158 -33.01 5.13 11.80
CA SER A 158 -32.27 5.48 13.02
C SER A 158 -31.70 4.32 13.85
N LYS A 159 -30.57 3.74 13.41
CA LYS A 159 -29.71 2.89 14.27
C LYS A 159 -28.93 3.73 15.30
N LEU A 160 -29.64 4.30 16.25
CA LEU A 160 -29.05 4.87 17.47
C LEU A 160 -28.42 3.75 18.30
N GLY A 161 -27.18 3.97 18.78
CA GLY A 161 -26.61 3.23 19.92
C GLY A 161 -26.14 1.78 19.71
N ILE A 162 -26.04 1.27 18.47
CA ILE A 162 -25.41 -0.06 18.28
C ILE A 162 -23.89 0.08 18.40
N ASN A 163 -23.34 -0.51 19.47
CA ASN A 163 -21.91 -0.61 19.73
C ASN A 163 -21.17 -1.21 18.49
N PRO A 164 -20.04 -0.62 18.03
CA PRO A 164 -19.33 -1.08 16.84
C PRO A 164 -18.84 -2.53 16.95
N VAL A 165 -18.47 -3.01 18.15
CA VAL A 165 -18.13 -4.41 18.41
C VAL A 165 -19.34 -5.32 18.19
N SER A 166 -20.53 -4.90 18.63
CA SER A 166 -21.78 -5.62 18.38
C SER A 166 -22.14 -5.67 16.89
N TYR A 167 -21.89 -4.58 16.15
CA TYR A 167 -22.05 -4.56 14.69
C TYR A 167 -21.06 -5.49 13.98
N PHE A 168 -19.79 -5.49 14.39
CA PHE A 168 -18.76 -6.39 13.87
C PHE A 168 -19.13 -7.86 14.12
N VAL A 169 -19.44 -8.22 15.37
CA VAL A 169 -19.83 -9.59 15.75
C VAL A 169 -21.10 -10.05 15.02
N GLN A 170 -22.10 -9.17 14.88
CA GLN A 170 -23.32 -9.48 14.11
C GLN A 170 -23.02 -9.67 12.61
N THR A 171 -22.10 -8.89 12.04
CA THR A 171 -21.67 -9.04 10.64
C THR A 171 -20.91 -10.36 10.44
N LEU A 172 -19.89 -10.63 11.26
CA LEU A 172 -19.11 -11.87 11.24
C LEU A 172 -20.00 -13.11 11.41
N TYR A 173 -20.98 -13.06 12.31
CA TYR A 173 -21.95 -14.13 12.52
C TYR A 173 -22.85 -14.37 11.28
N ASN A 174 -23.30 -13.31 10.62
CA ASN A 174 -24.11 -13.43 9.41
C ASN A 174 -23.31 -14.04 8.24
N GLU A 175 -22.05 -13.67 8.07
CA GLU A 175 -21.19 -14.29 7.05
C GLU A 175 -20.88 -15.75 7.38
N CYS A 176 -20.49 -16.07 8.63
CA CYS A 176 -20.27 -17.45 9.05
C CYS A 176 -21.52 -18.32 8.83
N LYS A 177 -22.71 -17.81 9.17
CA LYS A 177 -23.99 -18.47 8.92
C LYS A 177 -24.27 -18.68 7.44
N THR A 178 -23.95 -17.71 6.59
CA THR A 178 -24.13 -17.78 5.12
C THR A 178 -23.22 -18.85 4.52
N HIS A 179 -21.96 -18.93 4.97
CA HIS A 179 -20.98 -19.91 4.54
C HIS A 179 -21.03 -21.26 5.30
N ARG A 180 -22.03 -21.46 6.18
CA ARG A 180 -22.20 -22.65 7.04
C ARG A 180 -21.00 -22.95 7.97
N VAL A 181 -20.15 -21.95 8.23
CA VAL A 181 -19.06 -22.04 9.21
C VAL A 181 -19.67 -22.09 10.60
N THR A 182 -19.45 -23.19 11.32
CA THR A 182 -19.97 -23.33 12.69
C THR A 182 -19.20 -22.40 13.64
N PRO A 183 -19.85 -21.84 14.68
CA PRO A 183 -19.18 -20.89 15.59
C PRO A 183 -17.84 -21.37 16.19
N PRO A 184 -17.64 -22.66 16.55
CA PRO A 184 -16.33 -23.14 17.01
C PRO A 184 -15.22 -23.02 15.96
N ILE A 185 -15.53 -23.18 14.67
CA ILE A 185 -14.57 -23.00 13.57
C ILE A 185 -14.22 -21.51 13.41
N ALA A 186 -15.22 -20.62 13.46
CA ALA A 186 -15.00 -19.18 13.39
C ALA A 186 -14.15 -18.67 14.56
N VAL A 187 -14.46 -19.06 15.79
CA VAL A 187 -13.66 -18.74 16.99
C VAL A 187 -12.25 -19.32 16.90
N LYS A 188 -12.10 -20.54 16.37
CA LYS A 188 -10.78 -21.10 16.12
C LYS A 188 -10.01 -20.25 15.11
N TRP A 189 -10.59 -19.89 13.96
CA TRP A 189 -9.90 -19.05 12.97
C TRP A 189 -9.52 -17.67 13.53
N THR A 190 -10.38 -17.03 14.32
CA THR A 190 -10.02 -15.78 15.00
C THR A 190 -8.82 -15.96 15.93
N ARG A 191 -8.74 -17.08 16.67
CA ARG A 191 -7.57 -17.39 17.50
C ARG A 191 -6.34 -17.73 16.66
N ASP A 192 -6.45 -18.62 15.69
CA ASP A 192 -5.36 -19.02 14.78
C ASP A 192 -4.73 -17.77 14.10
N ILE A 193 -5.54 -16.76 13.77
CA ILE A 193 -5.10 -15.45 13.23
C ILE A 193 -4.38 -14.61 14.29
N LEU A 194 -4.95 -14.44 15.49
CA LEU A 194 -4.34 -13.64 16.55
C LEU A 194 -3.01 -14.24 17.04
N ASP A 195 -2.99 -15.54 17.32
CA ASP A 195 -1.81 -16.28 17.78
C ASP A 195 -0.67 -16.21 16.75
N PHE A 196 -0.99 -16.23 15.44
CA PHE A 196 -0.02 -16.07 14.35
C PHE A 196 0.68 -14.69 14.37
N PHE A 197 0.01 -13.64 14.84
CA PHE A 197 0.62 -12.31 15.00
C PHE A 197 1.36 -12.16 16.33
N SER A 198 0.87 -12.73 17.43
CA SER A 198 1.50 -12.60 18.77
C SER A 198 2.92 -13.18 18.86
N VAL A 199 3.24 -14.23 18.10
CA VAL A 199 4.52 -14.97 18.20
C VAL A 199 5.77 -14.15 17.79
N LYS A 200 5.62 -12.97 17.15
CA LYS A 200 6.76 -12.22 16.58
C LYS A 200 7.33 -11.08 17.44
N ASN A 201 6.62 -10.60 18.45
CA ASN A 201 6.98 -9.32 19.09
C ASN A 201 7.86 -9.47 20.36
N SER A 202 8.09 -10.69 20.83
CA SER A 202 8.67 -10.95 22.17
C SER A 202 10.18 -10.74 22.34
N SER A 203 10.91 -10.24 21.32
CA SER A 203 12.38 -10.28 21.29
C SER A 203 13.09 -8.94 21.03
N LEU A 204 12.44 -7.79 21.27
CA LEU A 204 13.07 -6.47 21.17
C LEU A 204 12.97 -5.72 22.51
N GLY A 205 14.04 -5.77 23.29
CA GLY A 205 14.10 -5.19 24.64
C GLY A 205 14.21 -3.67 24.66
N SER A 206 13.58 -3.05 25.67
CA SER A 206 13.55 -1.59 25.86
C SER A 206 14.93 -0.98 26.14
N TYR A 207 15.18 0.20 25.55
CA TYR A 207 16.19 1.15 26.04
C TYR A 207 15.50 2.29 26.81
N PRO A 208 16.10 2.82 27.90
CA PRO A 208 15.50 3.88 28.69
C PRO A 208 15.52 5.22 27.94
N ASN A 209 14.42 5.98 28.08
CA ASN A 209 14.27 7.30 27.48
C ASN A 209 15.13 8.33 28.23
N LEU A 210 16.07 8.98 27.54
CA LEU A 210 17.03 9.92 28.13
C LEU A 210 16.93 11.29 27.45
N ASN A 211 16.01 12.13 27.94
CA ASN A 211 15.83 13.52 27.51
C ASN A 211 15.29 14.38 28.66
N GLU A 212 16.18 14.94 29.49
CA GLU A 212 16.07 16.33 29.98
C GLU A 212 17.32 16.78 30.77
N GLN A 213 17.52 18.11 30.79
CA GLN A 213 18.53 18.88 31.54
C GLN A 213 20.01 18.89 31.07
N ILE A 214 20.70 19.97 31.49
CA ILE A 214 22.08 20.41 31.19
C ILE A 214 22.25 20.84 29.71
N LEU A 215 22.12 22.11 29.30
CA LEU A 215 22.47 23.46 29.82
C LEU A 215 23.73 24.05 29.13
N GLU A 216 23.60 25.33 28.81
CA GLU A 216 24.49 26.26 28.13
C GLU A 216 25.97 26.22 28.61
N ASP A 217 26.91 26.03 27.68
CA ASP A 217 27.93 27.05 27.36
C ASP A 217 28.86 26.61 26.20
N MET A 218 28.90 27.36 25.09
CA MET A 218 30.01 27.38 24.13
C MET A 218 30.04 28.71 23.37
N PRO A 219 31.20 29.41 23.30
CA PRO A 219 31.27 30.75 22.72
C PRO A 219 31.26 30.73 21.18
N GLU A 220 30.71 31.81 20.60
CA GLU A 220 30.73 32.06 19.16
C GLU A 220 32.15 32.06 18.59
N ARG A 221 32.34 31.44 17.43
CA ARG A 221 33.61 31.46 16.70
C ARG A 221 33.41 31.97 15.29
N ASN A 222 33.67 33.26 15.09
CA ASN A 222 33.65 33.91 13.79
C ASN A 222 34.41 33.09 12.74
N LYS A 223 33.79 32.92 11.58
CA LYS A 223 34.44 32.44 10.35
C LYS A 223 34.06 33.36 9.20
N ASP A 224 34.89 34.36 9.00
CA ASP A 224 34.80 35.24 7.85
C ASP A 224 35.02 34.47 6.54
N SER A 225 34.26 34.88 5.54
CA SER A 225 34.60 34.90 4.11
C SER A 225 35.68 33.93 3.61
N TYR A 226 35.25 32.80 3.04
CA TYR A 226 35.88 32.29 1.83
C TYR A 226 34.82 31.95 0.77
N LYS A 227 34.76 32.76 -0.29
CA LYS A 227 34.10 32.37 -1.54
C LYS A 227 35.06 31.48 -2.32
N GLY A 228 34.77 30.18 -2.38
CA GLY A 228 35.36 29.27 -3.35
C GLY A 228 34.29 28.85 -4.35
N ASP A 229 34.49 29.17 -5.64
CA ASP A 229 33.83 28.45 -6.72
C ASP A 229 34.46 27.06 -6.80
N ASP A 230 33.68 26.00 -6.54
CA ASP A 230 34.16 24.63 -6.67
C ASP A 230 33.15 23.78 -7.46
N ASN A 231 33.16 24.00 -8.77
CA ASN A 231 32.32 23.34 -9.77
C ASN A 231 32.80 21.90 -10.02
N SER A 232 32.72 21.07 -8.98
CA SER A 232 33.26 19.71 -8.95
C SER A 232 32.25 18.68 -9.49
N ASN A 233 32.59 18.05 -10.61
CA ASN A 233 31.77 16.99 -11.21
C ASN A 233 31.62 15.81 -10.24
N GLN A 234 30.38 15.43 -9.94
CA GLN A 234 30.05 14.34 -9.02
C GLN A 234 30.34 12.96 -9.64
N ALA A 235 31.63 12.60 -9.69
CA ALA A 235 32.06 11.27 -10.10
C ALA A 235 31.54 10.20 -9.13
N ASN A 236 30.78 9.23 -9.65
CA ASN A 236 30.24 8.14 -8.84
C ASN A 236 31.37 7.25 -8.31
N TYR A 237 31.69 7.41 -7.02
CA TYR A 237 32.59 6.52 -6.28
C TYR A 237 31.91 5.16 -6.07
N ILE A 238 32.03 4.27 -7.07
CA ILE A 238 31.69 2.85 -6.92
C ILE A 238 32.70 2.26 -5.95
N ILE A 239 32.25 1.91 -4.74
CA ILE A 239 33.09 1.27 -3.72
C ILE A 239 33.37 -0.17 -4.17
N SER A 240 34.54 -0.37 -4.78
CA SER A 240 35.03 -1.69 -5.20
C SER A 240 35.51 -2.50 -3.99
N TYR A 241 34.70 -3.44 -3.52
CA TYR A 241 35.03 -4.37 -2.42
C TYR A 241 36.04 -5.47 -2.83
N THR A 242 37.08 -5.11 -3.58
CA THR A 242 37.96 -6.05 -4.30
C THR A 242 39.44 -5.79 -4.03
N GLU A 243 39.84 -5.81 -2.75
CA GLU A 243 41.25 -5.98 -2.35
C GLU A 243 41.34 -6.47 -0.90
N TYR A 244 42.53 -6.95 -0.48
CA TYR A 244 42.85 -7.44 0.87
C TYR A 244 42.16 -8.75 1.34
N SER A 245 42.33 -9.82 0.55
CA SER A 245 42.35 -11.20 1.07
C SER A 245 43.54 -12.01 0.54
N SER A 246 44.70 -11.35 0.40
CA SER A 246 46.00 -12.01 0.16
C SER A 246 46.51 -12.67 1.45
N ILE A 247 45.80 -13.69 1.92
CA ILE A 247 46.25 -14.52 3.05
C ILE A 247 47.46 -15.32 2.58
N SER A 248 48.63 -15.02 3.15
CA SER A 248 49.86 -15.75 2.84
C SER A 248 49.68 -17.23 3.19
N THR A 249 49.82 -18.11 2.19
CA THR A 249 49.78 -19.56 2.35
C THR A 249 51.10 -20.06 2.94
N VAL A 250 51.35 -19.73 4.21
CA VAL A 250 52.39 -20.38 5.01
C VAL A 250 51.98 -21.84 5.19
N GLN A 251 52.83 -22.76 4.75
CA GLN A 251 52.64 -24.18 5.01
C GLN A 251 52.81 -24.43 6.52
N LYS A 252 51.70 -24.65 7.25
CA LYS A 252 51.72 -25.09 8.64
C LYS A 252 51.83 -26.62 8.65
N ASP A 253 52.89 -27.17 9.23
CA ASP A 253 53.02 -28.61 9.44
C ASP A 253 51.91 -29.13 10.37
N PRO A 254 51.32 -30.31 10.11
CA PRO A 254 50.18 -30.83 10.87
C PRO A 254 50.61 -31.54 12.17
N SER A 255 51.25 -30.83 13.10
CA SER A 255 51.47 -31.33 14.46
C SER A 255 51.42 -30.23 15.53
N VAL A 256 50.99 -30.61 16.73
CA VAL A 256 50.72 -29.76 17.91
C VAL A 256 49.51 -28.83 17.76
N ASN A 257 48.44 -29.12 18.51
CA ASN A 257 47.29 -28.23 18.70
C ASN A 257 47.65 -27.10 19.68
N GLU A 258 48.51 -26.18 19.26
CA GLU A 258 48.76 -24.94 20.01
C GLU A 258 47.57 -23.99 19.82
N PHE A 259 46.90 -23.65 20.92
CA PHE A 259 45.80 -22.68 20.90
C PHE A 259 46.35 -21.27 20.67
N ASP A 260 46.41 -20.87 19.40
CA ASP A 260 46.73 -19.53 18.89
C ASP A 260 45.76 -18.46 19.48
N LEU A 261 45.93 -18.10 20.76
CA LEU A 261 45.18 -17.02 21.39
C LEU A 261 45.46 -15.71 20.63
N PRO A 262 44.43 -15.01 20.11
CA PRO A 262 44.66 -13.78 19.38
C PRO A 262 45.23 -12.70 20.31
N LEU A 263 46.50 -12.35 20.09
CA LEU A 263 47.20 -11.25 20.76
C LEU A 263 46.27 -10.03 20.92
N VAL A 264 46.23 -9.45 22.12
CA VAL A 264 45.30 -8.38 22.52
C VAL A 264 45.31 -7.18 21.55
N SER A 265 46.45 -6.91 20.91
CA SER A 265 46.61 -5.88 19.87
C SER A 265 45.76 -6.12 18.60
N LYS A 266 45.42 -7.37 18.26
CA LYS A 266 44.48 -7.70 17.18
C LYS A 266 43.03 -7.35 17.59
N VAL A 267 42.71 -7.52 18.88
CA VAL A 267 41.37 -7.25 19.43
C VAL A 267 41.10 -5.75 19.50
N SER A 268 42.05 -4.93 19.96
CA SER A 268 41.90 -3.47 19.98
C SER A 268 41.72 -2.88 18.58
N PHE A 269 42.54 -3.29 17.60
CA PHE A 269 42.38 -2.85 16.21
C PHE A 269 41.01 -3.23 15.61
N PHE A 270 40.49 -4.42 15.92
CA PHE A 270 39.15 -4.82 15.49
C PHE A 270 38.06 -3.97 16.14
N ILE A 271 38.17 -3.68 17.44
CA ILE A 271 37.26 -2.79 18.18
C ILE A 271 37.25 -1.39 17.56
N ASP A 272 38.42 -0.80 17.30
CA ASP A 272 38.50 0.56 16.76
C ASP A 272 38.03 0.65 15.30
N ARG A 273 38.29 -0.38 14.49
CA ARG A 273 37.65 -0.54 13.17
C ARG A 273 36.13 -0.59 13.28
N LYS A 274 35.58 -1.30 14.26
CA LYS A 274 34.12 -1.39 14.47
C LYS A 274 33.52 -0.09 15.02
N LYS A 275 34.21 0.65 15.89
CA LYS A 275 33.80 2.02 16.27
C LYS A 275 33.71 2.95 15.04
N ALA A 276 34.72 2.92 14.16
CA ALA A 276 34.72 3.72 12.95
C ALA A 276 33.62 3.32 11.94
N GLU A 277 33.22 2.04 11.92
CA GLU A 277 32.09 1.53 11.15
C GLU A 277 30.75 2.02 11.73
N ILE A 278 30.57 1.96 13.06
CA ILE A 278 29.40 2.46 13.77
C ILE A 278 29.23 3.98 13.57
N ASN A 279 30.29 4.77 13.71
CA ASN A 279 30.22 6.23 13.52
C ASN A 279 29.74 6.61 12.10
N LYS A 280 30.21 5.90 11.07
CA LYS A 280 29.75 6.11 9.68
C LYS A 280 28.27 5.74 9.47
N LEU A 281 27.77 4.75 10.21
CA LEU A 281 26.35 4.39 10.18
C LEU A 281 25.50 5.46 10.87
N LEU A 282 25.96 6.03 12.00
CA LEU A 282 25.29 7.15 12.68
C LEU A 282 25.26 8.43 11.84
N GLU A 283 26.36 8.78 11.16
CA GLU A 283 26.42 9.88 10.19
C GLU A 283 25.43 9.69 9.04
N LEU A 284 25.32 8.47 8.51
CA LEU A 284 24.39 8.12 7.44
C LEU A 284 22.94 8.13 7.94
N GLU A 285 22.68 7.68 9.16
CA GLU A 285 21.36 7.70 9.78
C GLU A 285 20.86 9.14 9.95
N GLU A 286 21.66 10.05 10.52
CA GLU A 286 21.23 11.44 10.69
C GLU A 286 21.04 12.15 9.35
N LYS A 287 21.86 11.83 8.34
CA LYS A 287 21.65 12.30 6.95
C LYS A 287 20.31 11.84 6.37
N VAL A 288 19.88 10.60 6.67
CA VAL A 288 18.54 10.09 6.31
C VAL A 288 17.44 10.77 7.11
N ARG A 289 17.59 10.92 8.44
CA ARG A 289 16.65 11.63 9.33
C ARG A 289 16.44 13.09 8.91
N VAL A 290 17.48 13.79 8.45
CA VAL A 290 17.38 15.15 7.90
C VAL A 290 16.59 15.15 6.59
N LYS A 291 16.89 14.22 5.66
CA LYS A 291 16.18 14.11 4.38
C LYS A 291 14.69 13.82 4.58
N ILE A 292 14.33 12.94 5.52
CA ILE A 292 12.93 12.64 5.87
C ILE A 292 12.23 13.90 6.40
N ARG A 293 12.84 14.62 7.36
CA ARG A 293 12.30 15.87 7.91
C ARG A 293 12.05 16.92 6.82
N GLU A 294 12.92 17.02 5.82
CA GLU A 294 12.74 17.94 4.70
C GLU A 294 11.61 17.50 3.75
N GLN A 295 11.51 16.21 3.41
CA GLN A 295 10.41 15.69 2.59
C GLN A 295 9.04 15.86 3.26
N VAL A 296 8.95 15.72 4.59
CA VAL A 296 7.73 15.99 5.37
C VAL A 296 7.31 17.47 5.27
N LYS A 297 8.25 18.41 5.39
CA LYS A 297 7.97 19.85 5.19
C LYS A 297 7.47 20.14 3.78
N GLN A 298 8.10 19.55 2.76
CA GLN A 298 7.71 19.73 1.36
C GLN A 298 6.31 19.18 1.09
N ARG A 299 5.95 18.02 1.66
CA ARG A 299 4.57 17.50 1.62
C ARG A 299 3.57 18.49 2.22
N ALA A 300 3.78 18.97 3.45
CA ALA A 300 2.87 19.91 4.11
C ALA A 300 2.71 21.24 3.33
N ASN A 301 3.76 21.69 2.65
CA ASN A 301 3.73 22.86 1.77
C ASN A 301 2.85 22.63 0.53
N ILE A 302 2.90 21.45 -0.07
CA ILE A 302 2.04 21.05 -1.21
C ILE A 302 0.60 20.85 -0.75
N GLU A 303 0.40 20.21 0.40
CA GLU A 303 -0.92 19.90 0.97
C GLU A 303 -1.71 21.18 1.30
N SER A 304 -1.06 22.17 1.93
CA SER A 304 -1.67 23.51 2.15
C SER A 304 -1.95 24.30 0.88
N LYS A 305 -1.13 24.15 -0.18
CA LYS A 305 -1.42 24.71 -1.52
C LYS A 305 -2.65 24.06 -2.17
N ILE A 306 -2.81 22.75 -2.03
CA ILE A 306 -3.99 22.02 -2.54
C ILE A 306 -5.24 22.52 -1.81
N GLN A 307 -5.23 22.58 -0.48
CA GLN A 307 -6.36 23.09 0.31
C GLN A 307 -6.73 24.53 -0.06
N ASN A 308 -5.74 25.40 -0.28
CA ASN A 308 -5.97 26.78 -0.73
C ASN A 308 -6.61 26.86 -2.13
N LEU A 309 -6.30 25.93 -3.03
CA LEU A 309 -6.92 25.82 -4.34
C LEU A 309 -8.35 25.25 -4.25
N VAL A 310 -8.58 24.24 -3.42
CA VAL A 310 -9.91 23.64 -3.20
C VAL A 310 -10.92 24.71 -2.77
N GLY A 311 -10.64 25.47 -1.70
CA GLY A 311 -11.54 26.53 -1.24
C GLY A 311 -11.82 27.62 -2.29
N LYS A 312 -10.82 27.95 -3.13
CA LYS A 312 -10.97 28.88 -4.27
C LYS A 312 -11.83 28.32 -5.42
N TYR A 313 -11.97 27.01 -5.54
CA TYR A 313 -12.86 26.37 -6.51
C TYR A 313 -14.24 26.10 -5.92
N GLU A 314 -14.36 25.74 -4.65
CA GLU A 314 -15.64 25.60 -3.93
C GLU A 314 -16.47 26.89 -4.00
N GLU A 315 -15.85 28.06 -3.80
CA GLU A 315 -16.51 29.34 -3.99
C GLU A 315 -17.05 29.54 -5.42
N LYS A 316 -16.28 29.16 -6.44
CA LYS A 316 -16.73 29.24 -7.84
C LYS A 316 -17.86 28.26 -8.14
N PHE A 317 -17.81 27.04 -7.60
CA PHE A 317 -18.88 26.05 -7.73
C PHE A 317 -20.16 26.52 -7.04
N ARG A 318 -20.06 27.15 -5.86
CA ARG A 318 -21.19 27.80 -5.17
C ARG A 318 -21.87 28.87 -6.05
N TYR A 319 -21.10 29.72 -6.74
CA TYR A 319 -21.68 30.68 -7.69
C TYR A 319 -22.34 30.02 -8.91
N LEU A 320 -21.75 28.95 -9.46
CA LEU A 320 -22.35 28.19 -10.57
C LEU A 320 -23.65 27.47 -10.15
N GLU A 321 -23.71 26.95 -8.93
CA GLU A 321 -24.92 26.33 -8.38
C GLU A 321 -26.00 27.37 -8.09
N GLN A 322 -25.65 28.53 -7.55
CA GLN A 322 -26.57 29.67 -7.40
C GLN A 322 -27.14 30.12 -8.76
N TYR A 323 -26.30 30.27 -9.79
CA TYR A 323 -26.74 30.61 -11.15
C TYR A 323 -27.72 29.56 -11.71
N LYS A 324 -27.39 28.27 -11.58
CA LYS A 324 -28.23 27.17 -12.05
C LYS A 324 -29.58 27.06 -11.30
N ASN A 325 -29.61 27.43 -10.01
CA ASN A 325 -30.84 27.47 -9.23
C ASN A 325 -31.70 28.68 -9.63
N LEU A 326 -31.09 29.84 -9.87
CA LEU A 326 -31.76 31.03 -10.39
C LEU A 326 -32.35 30.80 -11.79
N GLU A 327 -31.63 30.13 -12.69
CA GLU A 327 -32.14 29.72 -14.00
C GLU A 327 -33.41 28.86 -13.87
N GLN A 328 -33.36 27.83 -13.03
CA GLN A 328 -34.50 26.94 -12.79
C GLN A 328 -35.71 27.70 -12.21
N GLU A 329 -35.48 28.62 -11.29
CA GLU A 329 -36.54 29.46 -10.71
C GLU A 329 -37.18 30.38 -11.76
N LEU A 330 -36.36 31.07 -12.58
CA LEU A 330 -36.83 31.96 -13.63
C LEU A 330 -37.61 31.21 -14.72
N TYR A 331 -37.14 30.02 -15.13
CA TYR A 331 -37.85 29.18 -16.07
C TYR A 331 -39.15 28.60 -15.48
N ALA A 332 -39.13 28.20 -14.20
CA ALA A 332 -40.32 27.70 -13.51
C ALA A 332 -41.41 28.78 -13.42
N LYS A 333 -41.07 29.98 -12.91
CA LYS A 333 -42.03 31.06 -12.65
C LYS A 333 -42.44 31.83 -13.91
N TYR A 334 -41.48 32.19 -14.77
CA TYR A 334 -41.69 33.15 -15.86
C TYR A 334 -41.52 32.55 -17.27
N LYS A 335 -41.11 31.27 -17.39
CA LYS A 335 -40.78 30.59 -18.66
C LYS A 335 -39.63 31.20 -19.45
N LEU A 336 -38.90 32.14 -18.85
CA LEU A 336 -37.66 32.72 -19.38
C LEU A 336 -36.55 31.65 -19.41
N LYS A 337 -35.80 31.59 -20.51
CA LYS A 337 -34.59 30.76 -20.64
C LYS A 337 -33.37 31.66 -20.50
N LEU A 338 -32.63 31.51 -19.40
CA LEU A 338 -31.56 32.44 -19.05
C LEU A 338 -30.43 32.46 -20.10
N ASP A 339 -30.11 31.32 -20.70
CA ASP A 339 -29.14 31.19 -21.82
C ASP A 339 -29.43 32.13 -23.00
N ASN A 340 -30.72 32.33 -23.36
CA ASN A 340 -31.10 33.20 -24.47
C ASN A 340 -30.80 34.67 -24.13
N GLU A 341 -31.24 35.11 -22.95
CA GLU A 341 -31.07 36.49 -22.50
C GLU A 341 -29.59 36.82 -22.23
N MET A 342 -28.84 35.90 -21.62
CA MET A 342 -27.39 36.02 -21.42
C MET A 342 -26.65 36.08 -22.77
N SER A 343 -27.08 35.30 -23.77
CA SER A 343 -26.52 35.38 -25.13
C SER A 343 -26.79 36.72 -25.82
N HIS A 344 -27.93 37.36 -25.53
CA HIS A 344 -28.22 38.73 -25.98
C HIS A 344 -27.40 39.77 -25.21
N PHE A 345 -27.29 39.64 -23.88
CA PHE A 345 -26.53 40.55 -23.03
C PHE A 345 -25.04 40.56 -23.40
N VAL A 346 -24.42 39.39 -23.56
CA VAL A 346 -23.00 39.26 -23.95
C VAL A 346 -22.73 39.91 -25.32
N LYS A 347 -23.65 39.76 -26.29
CA LYS A 347 -23.54 40.44 -27.59
C LYS A 347 -23.58 41.96 -27.46
N GLN A 348 -24.52 42.51 -26.69
CA GLN A 348 -24.61 43.95 -26.47
C GLN A 348 -23.38 44.50 -25.73
N PHE A 349 -22.89 43.77 -24.72
CA PHE A 349 -21.70 44.15 -23.97
C PHE A 349 -20.42 44.14 -24.84
N LEU A 350 -20.29 43.17 -25.75
CA LEU A 350 -19.19 43.16 -26.74
C LEU A 350 -19.27 44.35 -27.71
N ILE A 351 -20.46 44.66 -28.23
CA ILE A 351 -20.67 45.81 -29.13
C ILE A 351 -20.26 47.11 -28.43
N LEU A 352 -20.74 47.33 -27.20
CA LEU A 352 -20.41 48.50 -26.39
C LEU A 352 -18.90 48.67 -26.21
N ASN A 353 -18.19 47.61 -25.79
CA ASN A 353 -16.74 47.67 -25.59
C ASN A 353 -15.97 47.98 -26.89
N ILE A 354 -16.38 47.40 -28.02
CA ILE A 354 -15.74 47.69 -29.32
C ILE A 354 -15.96 49.15 -29.73
N THR A 355 -17.14 49.71 -29.48
CA THR A 355 -17.40 51.14 -29.75
C THR A 355 -16.59 52.07 -28.85
N THR A 356 -16.40 51.74 -27.56
CA THR A 356 -15.60 52.58 -26.67
C THR A 356 -14.11 52.52 -26.97
N THR A 357 -13.55 51.38 -27.39
CA THR A 357 -12.14 51.31 -27.83
C THR A 357 -11.87 52.09 -29.11
N ASN A 358 -12.85 52.18 -30.02
CA ASN A 358 -12.72 52.92 -31.29
C ASN A 358 -13.00 54.43 -31.16
N LEU A 359 -13.39 54.90 -29.97
CA LEU A 359 -13.59 56.33 -29.64
C LEU A 359 -12.48 56.89 -28.73
N GLY A 360 -11.45 56.09 -28.44
CA GLY A 360 -10.30 56.44 -27.60
C GLY A 360 -8.96 56.55 -28.35
N VAL A 361 -9.00 56.68 -29.68
CA VAL A 361 -7.85 56.83 -30.60
C VAL A 361 -8.14 57.94 -31.59
#